data_AF-A0A564UVA0-F1
#
_entry.id   AF-A0A564UVA0-F1
#
_cell.length_a   1.000
_cell.length_b   1.000
_cell.length_c   1.000
_cell.angle_alpha   90.00
_cell.angle_beta   90.00
_cell.angle_gamma   90.00
#
_symmetry.space_group_name_H-M   'P 1'
#
loop_
_entity.id
_entity.type
_entity.pdbx_description
1 polymer ?
#
loop_
_entity_poly.entity_id
_entity_poly.type
_entity_poly.pdbx_seq_one_letter_code
_entity_poly.pdbx_strand_id
1 'polypeptide(L)' 'MAYADRANIRLRSRYYKFIRHGKKKNVAVAATARKLACFVWGMMTDNISYRMA' A
#
# COMPACT_ATOMS: atom_id res chain seq x y z
N MET A 1 -7.46 13.52 -6.86
CA MET A 1 -8.59 12.58 -6.62
C MET A 1 -8.28 11.15 -7.10
N ALA A 2 -7.90 10.90 -8.36
CA ALA A 2 -7.70 9.53 -8.88
C ALA A 2 -6.51 8.72 -8.29
N TYR A 3 -5.53 9.38 -7.66
CA TYR A 3 -4.33 8.72 -7.14
C TYR A 3 -4.58 8.01 -5.79
N ALA A 4 -5.38 8.62 -4.91
CA ALA A 4 -5.75 8.04 -3.62
C ALA A 4 -6.59 6.76 -3.79
N ASP A 5 -7.50 6.75 -4.79
CA ASP A 5 -8.31 5.58 -5.11
C ASP A 5 -7.46 4.41 -5.63
N ARG A 6 -6.52 4.68 -6.55
CA ARG A 6 -5.52 3.68 -6.99
C ARG A 6 -4.69 3.13 -5.83
N ALA A 7 -4.37 3.96 -4.84
CA ALA A 7 -3.66 3.52 -3.63
C ALA A 7 -4.48 2.50 -2.84
N ASN A 8 -5.77 2.81 -2.64
CA ASN A 8 -6.67 2.01 -1.85
C ASN A 8 -6.91 0.64 -2.51
N ILE A 9 -7.13 0.62 -3.83
CA ILE A 9 -7.22 -0.63 -4.62
C ILE A 9 -5.94 -1.46 -4.47
N ARG A 10 -4.76 -0.82 -4.53
CA ARG A 10 -3.48 -1.53 -4.44
C ARG A 10 -3.18 -2.07 -3.04
N LEU A 11 -3.52 -1.32 -1.99
CA LEU A 11 -3.39 -1.76 -0.60
C LEU A 11 -4.35 -2.92 -0.31
N ARG A 12 -5.61 -2.80 -0.76
CA ARG A 12 -6.63 -3.83 -0.62
C ARG A 12 -6.24 -5.13 -1.34
N SER A 13 -5.78 -5.03 -2.59
CA SER A 13 -5.31 -6.19 -3.36
C SER A 13 -4.12 -6.89 -2.68
N ARG A 14 -3.18 -6.12 -2.12
CA ARG A 14 -2.02 -6.67 -1.40
C ARG A 14 -2.43 -7.34 -0.07
N TYR A 15 -3.36 -6.73 0.67
CA TYR A 15 -3.91 -7.32 1.89
C TYR A 15 -4.61 -8.66 1.59
N TYR A 16 -5.49 -8.71 0.59
CA TYR A 16 -6.14 -9.96 0.18
C TYR A 16 -5.14 -11.01 -0.31
N LYS A 17 -4.06 -10.62 -1.00
CA LYS A 17 -3.00 -11.55 -1.40
C LYS A 17 -2.34 -12.17 -0.17
N PHE A 18 -2.04 -11.40 0.88
CA PHE A 18 -1.49 -11.93 2.13
C PHE A 18 -2.46 -12.86 2.87
N ILE A 19 -3.74 -12.50 2.94
CA ILE A 19 -4.79 -13.34 3.56
C ILE A 19 -4.97 -14.65 2.78
N ARG A 20 -4.99 -14.61 1.44
CA ARG A 20 -5.12 -15.78 0.58
C ARG A 20 -3.92 -16.74 0.69
N HIS A 21 -2.72 -16.21 0.97
CA HIS A 21 -1.52 -17.01 1.24
C HIS A 21 -1.44 -17.54 2.69
N GLY A 22 -2.49 -17.37 3.51
CA GLY A 22 -2.51 -17.87 4.90
C GLY A 22 -1.51 -17.18 5.83
N LYS A 23 -0.97 -16.00 5.45
CA LYS A 23 -0.04 -15.25 6.30
C LYS A 23 -0.79 -14.68 7.50
N LYS A 24 -0.13 -14.65 8.66
CA LYS A 24 -0.66 -14.04 9.89
C LYS A 24 -1.12 -12.60 9.61
N LYS A 25 -2.34 -12.26 10.06
CA LYS A 25 -2.94 -10.91 9.89
C LYS A 25 -1.98 -9.79 10.29
N ASN A 26 -1.25 -9.96 11.39
CA ASN A 26 -0.30 -8.97 11.91
C ASN A 26 0.81 -8.64 10.91
N VAL A 27 1.30 -9.64 10.17
CA VAL A 27 2.32 -9.46 9.12
C VAL A 27 1.73 -8.74 7.91
N ALA A 28 0.50 -9.09 7.53
CA ALA A 28 -0.20 -8.43 6.43
C ALA A 28 -0.48 -6.94 6.74
N VAL A 29 -0.91 -6.64 7.96
CA VAL A 29 -1.19 -5.27 8.43
C VAL A 29 0.11 -4.46 8.49
N ALA A 30 1.18 -4.99 9.09
CA ALA A 30 2.47 -4.29 9.16
C ALA A 30 3.05 -3.97 7.77
N ALA A 31 2.98 -4.92 6.83
CA ALA A 31 3.44 -4.70 5.46
C ALA A 31 2.59 -3.68 4.68
N THR A 32 1.27 -3.65 4.96
CA THR A 32 0.34 -2.69 4.34
C THR A 32 0.53 -1.28 4.93
N ALA A 33 0.72 -1.17 6.25
CA ALA A 33 0.98 0.09 6.96
C ALA A 33 2.28 0.76 6.51
N ARG A 34 3.39 0.02 6.36
CA ARG A 34 4.64 0.56 5.80
C ARG A 34 4.43 1.18 4.42
N LYS A 35 3.64 0.50 3.57
CA LYS A 35 3.33 0.99 2.23
C LYS A 35 2.45 2.23 2.24
N LEU A 36 1.49 2.29 3.14
CA LEU A 36 0.64 3.45 3.35
C LEU A 36 1.47 4.65 3.82
N ALA A 37 2.37 4.46 4.79
CA ALA A 37 3.22 5.52 5.31
C ALA A 37 4.13 6.13 4.21
N CYS A 38 4.81 5.29 3.43
CA CYS A 38 5.61 5.76 2.30
C CYS A 38 4.77 6.49 1.24
N PHE A 39 3.52 6.07 1.06
CA PHE A 39 2.60 6.67 0.10
C PHE A 39 2.11 8.06 0.56
N VAL A 40 1.71 8.18 1.83
CA VAL A 40 1.31 9.46 2.44
C VAL A 40 2.47 10.45 2.43
N TRP A 41 3.67 10.00 2.79
CA TRP A 41 4.87 10.83 2.70
C TRP A 41 5.16 11.32 1.28
N GLY A 42 5.08 10.42 0.27
CA GLY A 42 5.28 10.78 -1.13
C GLY A 42 4.21 11.73 -1.66
N MET A 43 2.95 11.59 -1.23
CA MET A 43 1.89 12.56 -1.54
C MET A 43 2.10 13.92 -0.87
N MET A 44 2.64 13.93 0.35
CA MET A 44 2.91 15.15 1.12
C MET A 44 4.12 15.93 0.59
N THR A 45 5.06 15.24 -0.07
CA THR A 45 6.31 15.82 -0.60
C THR A 45 6.29 15.97 -2.13
N ASP A 46 5.14 15.80 -2.78
CA ASP A 46 4.94 15.79 -4.25
C ASP A 46 5.86 14.79 -5.02
N ASN A 47 6.60 13.95 -4.31
CA ASN A 47 7.46 12.89 -4.84
C ASN A 47 6.64 11.63 -5.15
N ILE A 48 5.57 11.80 -5.91
CA ILE A 48 4.69 10.73 -6.38
C ILE A 48 5.34 9.96 -7.55
N SER A 49 6.68 9.83 -7.56
CA SER A 49 7.36 8.95 -8.49
C SER A 49 7.01 7.52 -8.15
N TYR A 50 6.09 6.99 -8.95
CA TYR A 50 5.90 5.59 -9.24
C TYR A 50 7.24 4.99 -9.71
N ARG A 51 8.14 4.68 -8.78
CA ARG A 51 9.32 3.87 -9.06
C ARG A 51 8.81 2.44 -9.27
N MET A 52 8.33 2.16 -10.47
CA MET A 52 8.56 0.86 -11.09
C MET A 52 10.05 0.81 -11.37
N ALA A 53 10.78 0.17 -10.47
CA ALA A 53 11.99 -0.56 -10.84
C ALA A 53 11.54 -1.97 -11.22
#